data_AF-A0A519SSC5-F1
#
_entry.id   AF-A0A519SSC5-F1
#
_cell.length_a   1.000
_cell.length_b   1.000
_cell.length_c   1.000
_cell.angle_alpha   90.00
_cell.angle_beta   90.00
_cell.angle_gamma   90.00
#
_symmetry.space_group_name_H-M   'P 1'
#
loop_
_entity.id
_entity.type
_entity.pdbx_description
1 polymer ?
#
loop_
_entity_poly.entity_id
_entity_poly.type
_entity_poly.pdbx_seq_one_letter_code
_entity_poly.pdbx_strand_id
1 'polypeptide(L)'
;MPKLNFNSANDNFISKATESWSGLIGDPSSFPLERRIFHSISIGLIVLIILYVPYNLYTGLYVAAISALLVGLFFSYQYYFSRFKNKPHNNIVFGLAGILVFSINYFANSGIHGSTDLIWPVYLLLVLAISPYRQHVIWVTVYLLCFLALHTVEYYYPSLIQHPFTAGRGQFIDRVTSFPMPVIGIYIIIRFIRHSYDKERKAAER
;
A
#
# COMPACT_ATOMS: atom_id res chain seq x y z
N MET A 1 50.43 6.73 2.08
CA MET A 1 49.14 6.02 2.17
C MET A 1 48.23 6.53 1.06
N PRO A 2 47.69 5.67 0.16
CA PRO A 2 46.77 6.11 -0.88
C PRO A 2 45.42 6.47 -0.23
N LYS A 3 44.89 7.66 -0.52
CA LYS A 3 43.53 8.03 -0.14
C LYS A 3 42.57 7.18 -0.97
N LEU A 4 41.96 6.16 -0.35
CA LEU A 4 40.84 5.41 -0.94
C LEU A 4 39.72 6.41 -1.28
N ASN A 5 39.45 6.56 -2.57
CA ASN A 5 38.49 7.52 -3.10
C ASN A 5 37.07 6.94 -2.97
N PHE A 6 36.47 7.07 -1.79
CA PHE A 6 35.12 6.57 -1.48
C PHE A 6 34.00 7.29 -2.26
N ASN A 7 34.28 8.45 -2.86
CA ASN A 7 33.28 9.23 -3.59
C ASN A 7 32.89 8.58 -4.93
N SER A 8 33.84 8.03 -5.69
CA SER A 8 33.54 7.46 -7.01
C SER A 8 32.71 6.17 -6.95
N ALA A 9 32.85 5.37 -5.89
CA ALA A 9 32.06 4.17 -5.69
C ALA A 9 30.61 4.50 -5.29
N ASN A 10 30.43 5.53 -4.46
CA ASN A 10 29.13 6.01 -4.03
C ASN A 10 28.35 6.68 -5.17
N ASP A 11 29.03 7.49 -5.99
CA ASP A 11 28.42 8.16 -7.15
C ASP A 11 27.95 7.14 -8.22
N ASN A 12 28.75 6.10 -8.47
CA ASN A 12 28.40 5.01 -9.38
C ASN A 12 27.25 4.13 -8.86
N PHE A 13 27.12 3.99 -7.54
CA PHE A 13 26.02 3.25 -6.93
C PHE A 13 24.71 4.06 -7.00
N ILE A 14 24.78 5.35 -6.68
CA ILE A 14 23.63 6.25 -6.75
C ILE A 14 23.13 6.38 -8.20
N SER A 15 24.03 6.52 -9.18
CA SER A 15 23.64 6.62 -10.60
C SER A 15 22.95 5.35 -11.10
N LYS A 16 23.50 4.16 -10.82
CA LYS A 16 22.88 2.87 -11.15
C LYS A 16 21.54 2.67 -10.45
N ALA A 17 21.42 3.09 -9.18
CA ALA A 17 20.17 3.02 -8.45
C ALA A 17 19.10 3.94 -9.07
N THR A 18 19.49 5.15 -9.51
CA THR A 18 18.57 6.07 -10.20
C THR A 18 18.16 5.60 -11.59
N GLU A 19 19.06 4.96 -12.35
CA GLU A 19 18.75 4.36 -13.66
C GLU A 19 17.85 3.13 -13.51
N SER A 20 18.10 2.27 -12.51
CA SER A 20 17.19 1.17 -12.21
C SER A 20 15.81 1.68 -11.76
N TRP A 21 15.77 2.74 -10.96
CA TRP A 21 14.52 3.32 -10.50
C TRP A 21 13.70 3.90 -11.64
N SER A 22 14.32 4.68 -12.53
CA SER A 22 13.65 5.21 -13.73
C SER A 22 13.17 4.10 -14.67
N GLY A 23 13.93 3.00 -14.77
CA GLY A 23 13.51 1.79 -15.46
C GLY A 23 12.21 1.21 -14.90
N LEU A 24 12.07 1.17 -13.58
CA LEU A 24 10.88 0.64 -12.90
C LEU A 24 9.67 1.58 -12.99
N ILE A 25 9.84 2.88 -12.70
CA ILE A 25 8.71 3.83 -12.66
C ILE A 25 8.35 4.42 -14.02
N GLY A 26 9.22 4.32 -15.01
CA GLY A 26 9.04 4.91 -16.33
C GLY A 26 9.54 6.36 -16.42
N ASP A 27 9.96 6.74 -17.62
CA ASP A 27 10.53 8.05 -17.91
C ASP A 27 9.46 9.16 -17.94
N PRO A 28 9.76 10.41 -17.49
CA PRO A 28 8.85 11.55 -17.60
C PRO A 28 8.30 11.81 -19.01
N SER A 29 9.07 11.50 -20.05
CA SER A 29 8.64 11.66 -21.45
C SER A 29 7.55 10.67 -21.88
N SER A 30 7.51 9.50 -21.24
CA SER A 30 6.64 8.39 -21.62
C SER A 30 5.38 8.28 -20.74
N PHE A 31 5.47 8.74 -19.49
CA PHE A 31 4.39 8.58 -18.51
C PHE A 31 4.08 9.88 -17.75
N PRO A 32 2.80 10.25 -17.60
CA PRO A 32 2.40 11.39 -16.79
C PRO A 32 2.73 11.18 -15.30
N LEU A 33 2.75 12.26 -14.52
CA LEU A 33 3.07 12.23 -13.08
C LEU A 33 2.27 11.16 -12.33
N GLU A 34 0.96 11.16 -12.51
CA GLU A 34 0.02 10.28 -11.79
C GLU A 34 0.37 8.80 -11.97
N ARG A 35 0.74 8.39 -13.20
CA ARG A 35 1.16 7.01 -13.48
C ARG A 35 2.49 6.68 -12.83
N ARG A 36 3.44 7.62 -12.81
CA ARG A 36 4.75 7.42 -12.15
C ARG A 36 4.61 7.34 -10.63
N ILE A 37 3.71 8.11 -10.03
CA ILE A 37 3.33 8.01 -8.62
C ILE A 37 2.73 6.62 -8.36
N PHE A 38 1.76 6.19 -9.18
CA PHE A 38 1.16 4.86 -9.08
C PHE A 38 2.20 3.74 -9.17
N HIS A 39 3.15 3.81 -10.13
CA HIS A 39 4.23 2.82 -10.26
C HIS A 39 5.11 2.77 -9.01
N SER A 40 5.54 3.93 -8.51
CA SER A 40 6.41 4.03 -7.33
C SER A 40 5.75 3.41 -6.10
N ILE A 41 4.47 3.74 -5.88
CA ILE A 41 3.71 3.22 -4.74
C ILE A 41 3.46 1.72 -4.89
N SER A 42 3.12 1.25 -6.10
CA SER A 42 2.89 -0.17 -6.37
C SER A 42 4.12 -1.02 -6.07
N ILE A 43 5.31 -0.57 -6.47
CA ILE A 43 6.58 -1.27 -6.17
C ILE A 43 6.80 -1.33 -4.66
N GLY A 44 6.63 -0.21 -3.94
CA GLY A 44 6.78 -0.18 -2.49
C GLY A 44 5.83 -1.14 -1.77
N LEU A 45 4.58 -1.22 -2.23
CA LEU A 45 3.59 -2.13 -1.66
C LEU A 45 3.84 -3.60 -2.02
N ILE A 46 4.29 -3.91 -3.23
CA ILE A 46 4.69 -5.26 -3.61
C ILE A 46 5.79 -5.76 -2.68
N VAL A 47 6.80 -4.92 -2.39
CA VAL A 47 7.86 -5.25 -1.43
C VAL A 47 7.30 -5.50 -0.02
N LEU A 48 6.40 -4.63 0.46
CA LEU A 48 5.76 -4.81 1.76
C LEU A 48 4.96 -6.13 1.82
N ILE A 49 4.25 -6.47 0.75
CA ILE A 49 3.44 -7.69 0.68
C ILE A 49 4.31 -8.96 0.66
N ILE A 50 5.45 -8.92 -0.04
CA ILE A 50 6.43 -10.03 -0.03
C ILE A 50 6.95 -10.31 1.37
N LEU A 51 7.05 -9.31 2.24
CA LEU A 51 7.42 -9.49 3.65
C LEU A 51 6.23 -9.89 4.53
N TYR A 52 5.05 -9.33 4.25
CA TYR A 52 3.85 -9.50 5.07
C TYR A 52 3.19 -10.88 4.90
N VAL A 53 3.19 -11.45 3.68
CA VAL A 53 2.59 -12.77 3.42
C VAL A 53 3.31 -13.88 4.21
N PRO A 54 4.65 -14.02 4.16
CA PRO A 54 5.37 -15.01 4.98
C PRO A 54 5.14 -14.82 6.48
N TYR A 55 5.07 -13.57 6.95
CA TYR A 55 4.77 -13.27 8.35
C TYR A 55 3.38 -13.79 8.77
N ASN A 56 2.35 -13.53 7.97
CA ASN A 56 1.00 -14.02 8.24
C ASN A 56 0.91 -15.55 8.18
N LEU A 57 1.64 -16.19 7.25
CA LEU A 57 1.71 -17.66 7.20
C LEU A 57 2.40 -18.24 8.43
N TYR A 58 3.51 -17.63 8.86
CA TYR A 58 4.24 -18.05 10.06
C TYR A 58 3.41 -17.93 11.34
N THR A 59 2.55 -16.91 11.42
CA THR A 59 1.66 -16.67 12.57
C THR A 59 0.34 -17.45 12.52
N GLY A 60 0.08 -18.19 11.44
CA GLY A 60 -1.17 -18.97 11.26
C GLY A 60 -2.36 -18.14 10.77
N LEU A 61 -2.15 -16.88 10.35
CA LEU A 61 -3.19 -15.99 9.83
C LEU A 61 -3.43 -16.21 8.35
N TYR A 62 -3.99 -17.37 8.00
CA TYR A 62 -4.16 -17.78 6.60
C TYR A 62 -5.07 -16.85 5.79
N VAL A 63 -6.16 -16.33 6.39
CA VAL A 63 -7.04 -15.39 5.69
C VAL A 63 -6.32 -14.08 5.38
N ALA A 64 -5.52 -13.57 6.32
CA ALA A 64 -4.69 -12.37 6.10
C ALA A 64 -3.60 -12.62 5.06
N ALA A 65 -2.95 -13.78 5.08
CA ALA A 65 -1.94 -14.16 4.10
C ALA A 65 -2.52 -14.24 2.68
N ILE A 66 -3.64 -14.94 2.50
CA ILE A 66 -4.33 -15.07 1.21
C ILE A 66 -4.81 -13.69 0.73
N SER A 67 -5.38 -12.90 1.61
CA SER A 67 -5.83 -11.54 1.30
C SER A 67 -4.70 -10.65 0.82
N ALA A 68 -3.59 -10.62 1.55
CA ALA A 68 -2.39 -9.88 1.18
C ALA A 68 -1.81 -10.37 -0.14
N LEU A 69 -1.80 -11.68 -0.38
CA LEU A 69 -1.36 -12.27 -1.65
C LEU A 69 -2.26 -11.84 -2.81
N LEU A 70 -3.58 -11.92 -2.67
CA LEU A 70 -4.55 -11.51 -3.70
C LEU A 70 -4.41 -10.02 -4.03
N VAL A 71 -4.27 -9.18 -3.00
CA VAL A 71 -3.97 -7.75 -3.18
C VAL A 71 -2.63 -7.58 -3.90
N GLY A 72 -1.58 -8.27 -3.49
CA GLY A 72 -0.26 -8.19 -4.12
C GLY A 72 -0.26 -8.58 -5.60
N LEU A 73 -0.98 -9.65 -5.95
CA LEU A 73 -1.17 -10.09 -7.33
C LEU A 73 -1.95 -9.05 -8.13
N PHE A 74 -3.03 -8.51 -7.58
CA PHE A 74 -3.81 -7.44 -8.23
C PHE A 74 -2.98 -6.18 -8.48
N PHE A 75 -2.16 -5.77 -7.52
CA PHE A 75 -1.24 -4.64 -7.66
C PHE A 75 -0.17 -4.91 -8.72
N SER A 76 0.43 -6.10 -8.69
CA SER A 76 1.43 -6.52 -9.66
C SER A 76 0.86 -6.54 -11.07
N TYR A 77 -0.39 -7.01 -11.22
CA TYR A 77 -1.12 -6.99 -12.48
C TYR A 77 -1.34 -5.57 -12.99
N GLN A 78 -1.94 -4.69 -12.18
CA GLN A 78 -2.19 -3.29 -12.57
C GLN A 78 -0.89 -2.54 -12.88
N TYR A 79 0.16 -2.76 -12.08
CA TYR A 79 1.50 -2.23 -12.32
C TYR A 79 2.04 -2.70 -13.68
N TYR A 80 1.96 -4.00 -13.98
CA TYR A 80 2.45 -4.54 -15.24
C TYR A 80 1.76 -3.90 -16.45
N PHE A 81 0.43 -3.78 -16.41
CA PHE A 81 -0.34 -3.16 -17.50
C PHE A 81 -0.08 -1.66 -17.64
N SER A 82 0.02 -0.94 -16.52
CA SER A 82 0.36 0.49 -16.53
C SER A 82 1.77 0.72 -17.04
N ARG A 83 2.75 -0.05 -16.57
CA ARG A 83 4.16 0.16 -16.89
C ARG A 83 4.57 -0.36 -18.27
N PHE A 84 4.14 -1.55 -18.66
CA PHE A 84 4.64 -2.23 -19.87
C PHE A 84 3.64 -2.23 -21.03
N LYS A 85 2.34 -2.02 -20.75
CA LYS A 85 1.30 -1.94 -21.78
C LYS A 85 0.73 -0.53 -21.94
N ASN A 86 1.23 0.44 -21.16
CA ASN A 86 0.81 1.84 -21.17
C ASN A 86 -0.71 2.04 -21.00
N LYS A 87 -1.37 1.11 -20.30
CA LYS A 87 -2.81 1.18 -20.02
C LYS A 87 -3.03 1.80 -18.63
N PRO A 88 -3.83 2.86 -18.48
CA PRO A 88 -4.04 3.48 -17.18
C PRO A 88 -4.64 2.49 -16.19
N HIS A 89 -4.24 2.61 -14.92
CA HIS A 89 -4.85 1.83 -13.84
C HIS A 89 -6.31 2.27 -13.62
N ASN A 90 -7.13 1.36 -13.10
CA ASN A 90 -8.52 1.65 -12.78
C ASN A 90 -8.70 1.85 -11.27
N ASN A 91 -8.84 3.10 -10.87
CA ASN A 91 -8.95 3.53 -9.47
C ASN A 91 -10.21 3.00 -8.80
N ILE A 92 -11.30 2.81 -9.56
CA ILE A 92 -12.59 2.30 -9.04
C ILE A 92 -12.44 0.84 -8.65
N VAL A 93 -11.95 0.02 -9.58
CA VAL A 93 -11.67 -1.39 -9.32
C VAL A 93 -10.69 -1.53 -8.17
N PHE A 94 -9.70 -0.64 -8.13
CA PHE A 94 -8.73 -0.61 -7.05
C PHE A 94 -9.42 -0.36 -5.71
N GLY A 95 -10.06 0.80 -5.51
CA GLY A 95 -10.67 1.16 -4.23
C GLY A 95 -11.72 0.14 -3.75
N LEU A 96 -12.55 -0.38 -4.67
CA LEU A 96 -13.54 -1.41 -4.33
C LEU A 96 -12.90 -2.75 -3.93
N ALA A 97 -11.84 -3.18 -4.62
CA ALA A 97 -11.14 -4.41 -4.28
C ALA A 97 -10.54 -4.35 -2.88
N GLY A 98 -9.91 -3.24 -2.51
CA GLY A 98 -9.37 -3.10 -1.16
C GLY A 98 -10.47 -3.00 -0.10
N ILE A 99 -11.54 -2.24 -0.33
CA ILE A 99 -12.68 -2.22 0.60
C ILE A 99 -13.19 -3.64 0.85
N LEU A 100 -13.39 -4.43 -0.20
CA LEU A 100 -13.84 -5.82 -0.08
C LEU A 100 -12.85 -6.67 0.73
N VAL A 101 -11.56 -6.61 0.39
CA VAL A 101 -10.54 -7.41 1.05
C VAL A 101 -10.40 -7.02 2.53
N PHE A 102 -10.30 -5.73 2.84
CA PHE A 102 -10.21 -5.25 4.23
C PHE A 102 -11.47 -5.57 5.02
N SER A 103 -12.65 -5.54 4.40
CA SER A 103 -13.91 -5.96 5.04
C SER A 103 -13.89 -7.44 5.41
N ILE A 104 -13.41 -8.31 4.52
CA ILE A 104 -13.27 -9.75 4.82
C ILE A 104 -12.25 -9.97 5.94
N ASN A 105 -11.11 -9.25 5.89
CA ASN A 105 -10.09 -9.33 6.95
C ASN A 105 -10.60 -8.82 8.29
N TYR A 106 -11.50 -7.85 8.31
CA TYR A 106 -12.07 -7.36 9.56
C TYR A 106 -12.76 -8.49 10.32
N PHE A 107 -13.68 -9.21 9.67
CA PHE A 107 -14.38 -10.34 10.29
C PHE A 107 -13.45 -11.52 10.60
N ALA A 108 -12.45 -11.78 9.76
CA ALA A 108 -11.51 -12.89 9.95
C ALA A 108 -10.41 -12.61 11.00
N ASN A 109 -10.19 -11.35 11.37
CA ASN A 109 -9.07 -10.91 12.20
C ASN A 109 -9.56 -10.23 13.48
N SER A 110 -10.52 -10.81 14.20
CA SER A 110 -11.04 -10.30 15.48
C SER A 110 -11.76 -8.95 15.47
N GLY A 111 -12.26 -8.48 14.31
CA GLY A 111 -13.09 -7.27 14.23
C GLY A 111 -12.42 -6.04 14.84
N ILE A 112 -13.16 -5.31 15.67
CA ILE A 112 -12.66 -4.12 16.40
C ILE A 112 -11.44 -4.42 17.31
N HIS A 113 -11.33 -5.66 17.80
CA HIS A 113 -10.20 -6.09 18.64
C HIS A 113 -8.95 -6.46 17.82
N GLY A 114 -9.10 -6.58 16.51
CA GLY A 114 -8.05 -6.90 15.55
C GLY A 114 -7.14 -5.74 15.16
N SER A 115 -6.17 -6.03 14.30
CA SER A 115 -5.29 -5.02 13.70
C SER A 115 -5.78 -4.45 12.36
N THR A 116 -6.83 -5.02 11.75
CA THR A 116 -7.29 -4.63 10.40
C THR A 116 -7.63 -3.14 10.30
N ASP A 117 -8.32 -2.58 11.30
CA ASP A 117 -8.67 -1.16 11.35
C ASP A 117 -7.47 -0.22 11.47
N LEU A 118 -6.34 -0.72 11.98
CA LEU A 118 -5.10 0.05 12.05
C LEU A 118 -4.48 0.21 10.65
N ILE A 119 -4.57 -0.84 9.84
CA ILE A 119 -3.97 -0.89 8.51
C ILE A 119 -4.87 -0.20 7.49
N TRP A 120 -6.19 -0.34 7.60
CA TRP A 120 -7.14 0.09 6.58
C TRP A 120 -7.03 1.59 6.18
N PRO A 121 -6.74 2.56 7.08
CA PRO A 121 -6.56 3.96 6.70
C PRO A 121 -5.39 4.21 5.74
N VAL A 122 -4.29 3.42 5.79
CA VAL A 122 -3.19 3.58 4.82
C VAL A 122 -3.64 3.21 3.41
N TYR A 123 -4.61 2.29 3.31
CA TYR A 123 -5.20 1.92 2.04
C TYR A 123 -6.09 3.04 1.49
N LEU A 124 -6.83 3.76 2.34
CA LEU A 124 -7.55 4.96 1.91
C LEU A 124 -6.56 6.01 1.36
N LEU A 125 -5.47 6.28 2.09
CA LEU A 125 -4.43 7.22 1.63
C LEU A 125 -3.90 6.82 0.24
N LEU A 126 -3.68 5.53 0.03
CA LEU A 126 -3.27 4.98 -1.25
C LEU A 126 -4.29 5.24 -2.37
N VAL A 127 -5.57 4.97 -2.12
CA VAL A 127 -6.65 5.24 -3.09
C VAL A 127 -6.69 6.73 -3.43
N LEU A 128 -6.54 7.60 -2.43
CA LEU A 128 -6.49 9.05 -2.65
C LEU A 128 -5.25 9.48 -3.47
N ALA A 129 -4.10 8.85 -3.23
CA ALA A 129 -2.86 9.16 -3.95
C ALA A 129 -2.94 8.83 -5.45
N ILE A 130 -3.75 7.85 -5.83
CA ILE A 130 -3.81 7.35 -7.22
C ILE A 130 -5.13 7.70 -7.93
N SER A 131 -6.08 8.32 -7.22
CA SER A 131 -7.38 8.71 -7.78
C SER A 131 -7.42 10.22 -8.09
N PRO A 132 -8.16 10.63 -9.13
CA PRO A 132 -8.42 12.03 -9.43
C PRO A 132 -9.01 12.75 -8.23
N TYR A 133 -8.58 13.99 -8.01
CA TYR A 133 -9.05 14.84 -6.92
C TYR A 133 -10.58 14.90 -6.77
N ARG A 134 -11.30 14.95 -7.89
CA ARG A 134 -12.78 14.93 -7.93
C ARG A 134 -13.43 13.70 -7.27
N GLN A 135 -12.70 12.59 -7.13
CA GLN A 135 -13.19 11.35 -6.50
C GLN A 135 -12.85 11.28 -5.01
N HIS A 136 -12.02 12.17 -4.47
CA HIS A 136 -11.52 12.07 -3.10
C HIS A 136 -12.64 12.08 -2.06
N VAL A 137 -13.58 13.01 -2.18
CA VAL A 137 -14.74 13.10 -1.28
C VAL A 137 -15.60 11.83 -1.35
N ILE A 138 -15.77 11.28 -2.56
CA ILE A 138 -16.52 10.03 -2.77
C ILE A 138 -15.82 8.88 -2.03
N TRP A 139 -14.50 8.73 -2.20
CA TRP A 139 -13.75 7.67 -1.54
C TRP A 139 -13.75 7.78 -0.02
N VAL A 140 -13.60 8.99 0.52
CA VAL A 140 -13.69 9.22 1.97
C VAL A 140 -15.09 8.85 2.48
N THR A 141 -16.14 9.26 1.76
CA THR A 141 -17.52 8.95 2.13
C THR A 141 -17.78 7.44 2.11
N VAL A 142 -17.40 6.76 1.03
CA VAL A 142 -17.55 5.31 0.90
C VAL A 142 -16.77 4.59 2.01
N TYR A 143 -15.54 5.02 2.29
CA TYR A 143 -14.73 4.45 3.37
C TYR A 143 -15.42 4.57 4.73
N LEU A 144 -15.90 5.77 5.08
CA LEU A 144 -16.58 6.00 6.37
C LEU A 144 -17.89 5.21 6.49
N LEU A 145 -18.66 5.12 5.40
CA LEU A 145 -19.88 4.31 5.36
C LEU A 145 -19.56 2.83 5.53
N CYS A 146 -18.53 2.31 4.85
CA CYS A 146 -18.09 0.93 5.01
C CYS A 146 -17.59 0.67 6.44
N PHE A 147 -16.77 1.56 6.99
CA PHE A 147 -16.28 1.46 8.37
C PHE A 147 -17.44 1.38 9.36
N LEU A 148 -18.42 2.28 9.26
CA LEU A 148 -19.59 2.29 10.12
C LEU A 148 -20.46 1.03 9.92
N ALA A 149 -20.64 0.60 8.68
CA ALA A 149 -21.43 -0.60 8.37
C ALA A 149 -20.81 -1.85 8.98
N LEU A 150 -19.49 -2.05 8.87
CA LEU A 150 -18.81 -3.21 9.46
C LEU A 150 -18.93 -3.23 10.99
N HIS A 151 -18.72 -2.09 11.64
CA HIS A 151 -18.85 -1.97 13.10
C HIS A 151 -20.29 -2.19 13.57
N THR A 152 -21.27 -1.70 12.80
CA THR A 152 -22.68 -1.92 13.08
C THR A 152 -23.04 -3.40 12.93
N VAL A 153 -22.53 -4.07 11.90
CA VAL A 153 -22.74 -5.51 11.68
C VAL A 153 -22.10 -6.32 12.83
N GLU A 154 -20.88 -6.01 13.24
CA GLU A 154 -20.25 -6.65 14.41
C GLU A 154 -21.08 -6.46 15.68
N TYR A 155 -21.60 -5.25 15.91
CA TYR A 155 -22.41 -4.95 17.09
C TYR A 155 -23.69 -5.81 17.18
N TYR A 156 -24.40 -6.00 16.06
CA TYR A 156 -25.64 -6.79 16.04
C TYR A 156 -25.40 -8.30 15.83
N TYR A 157 -24.29 -8.69 15.19
CA TYR A 157 -23.98 -10.07 14.84
C TYR A 157 -22.54 -10.44 15.23
N PRO A 158 -22.20 -10.43 16.55
CA PRO A 158 -20.83 -10.71 17.01
C PRO A 158 -20.36 -12.13 16.65
N SER A 159 -21.29 -13.07 16.41
CA SER A 159 -20.96 -14.44 15.96
C SER A 159 -20.31 -14.51 14.57
N LEU A 160 -20.33 -13.43 13.79
CA LEU A 160 -19.64 -13.35 12.49
C LEU A 160 -18.12 -13.12 12.67
N ILE A 161 -17.69 -12.70 13.85
CA ILE A 161 -16.28 -12.40 14.12
C ILE A 161 -15.53 -13.69 14.46
N GLN A 162 -14.44 -13.92 13.74
CA GLN A 162 -13.50 -14.98 14.04
C GLN A 162 -12.39 -14.44 14.95
N HIS A 163 -12.05 -15.22 15.97
CA HIS A 163 -10.99 -14.91 16.91
C HIS A 163 -9.84 -15.90 16.72
N PRO A 164 -8.93 -15.66 15.75
CA PRO A 164 -7.79 -16.55 15.49
C PRO A 164 -6.73 -16.51 16.61
N PHE A 165 -6.86 -15.59 17.56
CA PHE A 165 -5.88 -15.35 18.62
C PHE A 165 -6.44 -15.64 20.01
N THR A 166 -5.52 -15.91 20.95
CA THR A 166 -5.85 -15.84 22.37
C THR A 166 -6.11 -14.39 22.79
N ALA A 167 -7.20 -14.17 23.51
CA ALA A 167 -7.56 -12.85 24.03
C ALA A 167 -6.41 -12.26 24.87
N GLY A 168 -6.18 -10.96 24.75
CA GLY A 168 -5.08 -10.27 25.42
C GLY A 168 -3.73 -10.46 24.73
N ARG A 169 -3.05 -11.60 24.93
CA ARG A 169 -1.67 -11.79 24.45
C ARG A 169 -1.58 -11.80 22.92
N GLY A 170 -2.40 -12.59 22.25
CA GLY A 170 -2.34 -12.71 20.79
C GLY A 170 -2.77 -11.41 20.09
N GLN A 171 -3.83 -10.77 20.59
CA GLN A 171 -4.29 -9.46 20.13
C GLN A 171 -3.24 -8.37 20.32
N PHE A 172 -2.55 -8.36 21.46
CA PHE A 172 -1.46 -7.40 21.70
C PHE A 172 -0.32 -7.57 20.70
N ILE A 173 0.12 -8.82 20.47
CA ILE A 173 1.18 -9.12 19.50
C ILE A 173 0.75 -8.67 18.10
N ASP A 174 -0.44 -9.06 17.65
CA ASP A 174 -0.98 -8.68 16.33
C ASP A 174 -1.03 -7.16 16.14
N ARG A 175 -1.53 -6.41 17.14
CA ARG A 175 -1.62 -4.95 17.03
C ARG A 175 -0.25 -4.29 17.02
N VAL A 176 0.69 -4.74 17.86
CA VAL A 176 2.05 -4.17 17.94
C VAL A 176 2.85 -4.48 16.67
N THR A 177 2.68 -5.66 16.07
CA THR A 177 3.38 -6.04 14.84
C THR A 177 2.75 -5.41 13.60
N SER A 178 1.43 -5.22 13.61
CA SER A 178 0.70 -4.64 12.48
C SER A 178 0.73 -3.11 12.46
N PHE A 179 0.84 -2.42 13.60
CA PHE A 179 0.86 -0.95 13.65
C PHE A 179 2.02 -0.28 12.87
N PRO A 180 3.25 -0.82 12.83
CA PRO A 180 4.32 -0.26 11.99
C PRO A 180 4.00 -0.28 10.49
N MET A 181 3.18 -1.21 10.01
CA MET A 181 2.86 -1.37 8.58
C MET A 181 2.20 -0.12 7.96
N PRO A 182 1.08 0.42 8.49
CA PRO A 182 0.49 1.65 7.98
C PRO A 182 1.44 2.84 8.14
N VAL A 183 2.25 2.92 9.21
CA VAL A 183 3.21 4.02 9.39
C VAL A 183 4.26 4.03 8.28
N ILE A 184 4.85 2.86 7.98
CA ILE A 184 5.82 2.70 6.89
C ILE A 184 5.15 2.96 5.54
N GLY A 185 3.93 2.46 5.33
CA GLY A 185 3.16 2.68 4.11
C GLY A 185 2.86 4.17 3.87
N ILE A 186 2.41 4.89 4.88
CA ILE A 186 2.17 6.35 4.83
C ILE A 186 3.47 7.07 4.47
N TYR A 187 4.58 6.75 5.16
CA TYR A 187 5.88 7.36 4.86
C TYR A 187 6.29 7.13 3.41
N ILE A 188 6.18 5.90 2.91
CA ILE A 188 6.51 5.54 1.52
C ILE A 188 5.64 6.34 0.54
N ILE A 189 4.32 6.37 0.74
CA ILE A 189 3.37 7.07 -0.14
C ILE A 189 3.70 8.57 -0.17
N ILE A 190 3.81 9.22 1.00
CA ILE A 190 4.10 10.65 1.08
C ILE A 190 5.46 10.98 0.47
N ARG A 191 6.49 10.16 0.76
CA ARG A 191 7.84 10.35 0.20
C ARG A 191 7.81 10.32 -1.32
N PHE A 192 7.08 9.37 -1.92
CA PHE A 192 6.99 9.30 -3.37
C PHE A 192 6.19 10.45 -3.97
N ILE A 193 5.05 10.82 -3.38
CA ILE A 193 4.27 11.97 -3.84
C ILE A 193 5.13 13.24 -3.82
N ARG A 194 5.82 13.52 -2.70
CA ARG A 194 6.68 14.70 -2.57
C ARG A 194 7.84 14.68 -3.56
N HIS A 195 8.54 13.55 -3.67
CA HIS A 195 9.68 13.42 -4.58
C HIS A 195 9.27 13.62 -6.05
N SER A 196 8.13 13.05 -6.44
CA SER A 196 7.57 13.22 -7.78
C SER A 196 7.17 14.67 -8.05
N TYR A 197 6.52 15.33 -7.10
CA TYR A 197 6.12 16.74 -7.21
C TYR A 197 7.32 17.68 -7.33
N ASP A 198 8.32 17.52 -6.46
CA ASP A 198 9.54 18.36 -6.46
C ASP A 198 10.30 18.24 -7.78
N LYS A 199 10.30 17.05 -8.40
CA LYS A 199 10.95 16.81 -9.70
C LYS A 199 10.24 17.55 -10.83
N GLU A 200 8.91 17.56 -10.84
CA GLU A 200 8.16 18.31 -11.86
C GLU A 200 8.28 19.83 -11.67
N ARG A 201 8.19 20.30 -10.43
CA ARG A 201 8.37 21.73 -10.13
C ARG A 201 9.72 22.25 -10.65
N LYS A 202 10.81 21.52 -10.38
CA LYS A 202 12.15 21.89 -10.88
C LYS A 202 12.30 21.80 -12.40
N ALA A 203 11.48 20.99 -13.08
CA ALA A 203 11.47 20.90 -14.53
C ALA A 203 10.69 22.06 -15.17
N ALA A 204 9.66 22.57 -14.49
CA ALA A 204 8.89 23.74 -14.94
C ALA A 204 9.60 25.08 -14.66
N GLU A 205 10.50 25.12 -13.67
CA GLU A 205 11.32 26.29 -13.34
C GLU A 205 12.59 26.43 -14.24
N ARG A 206 12.85 25.47 -15.14
CA ARG A 206 13.97 25.48 -16.10
C ARG A 206 13.47 25.81 -17.50
#